data_AF-A0A3D2S495-F1
#
_entry.id   AF-A0A3D2S495-F1
#
_cell.length_a   1.000
_cell.length_b   1.000
_cell.length_c   1.000
_cell.angle_alpha   90.00
_cell.angle_beta   90.00
_cell.angle_gamma   90.00
#
_symmetry.space_group_name_H-M   'P 1'
#
loop_
_entity.id
_entity.type
_entity.pdbx_description
1 polymer ?
#
loop_
_entity_poly.entity_id
_entity_poly.type
_entity_poly.pdbx_seq_one_letter_code
_entity_poly.pdbx_strand_id
1 'polypeptide(L)'
;MTEMRQHIFWMTVVLLGMAFFNSSCRRLSFIDDADAQLKFSADTVKFDTVFTTVGSATRSFKIYNTYNQQLRISEISLAGGEGSIFRMNVDGFPGDVFSDIEIPANDSIYIFVEVTVDPDGEPLPFIVEDSIRFVTNNNEQFVQLVAWGQNAHFFDGAILCDEVWENDLPYVIYNSLLVDTLCSLTIREGCRIYMHGGSSFFVLGTLFIEGESDSLVRFEGDRLEGFFDDIPGQWEGISLLRGSSGHQIRYAEIKNANYGILAGLQSTNPDPGSYLGDATAPDLVI
;
A
#
# COMPACT_ATOMS: atom_id res chain seq x y z
N MET A 1 -50.97 -8.23 -64.77
CA MET A 1 -49.60 -8.71 -64.42
C MET A 1 -48.79 -7.70 -63.60
N THR A 2 -49.10 -6.40 -63.65
CA THR A 2 -48.42 -5.35 -62.89
C THR A 2 -48.79 -5.31 -61.40
N GLU A 3 -50.09 -5.40 -61.07
CA GLU A 3 -50.60 -5.45 -59.69
C GLU A 3 -49.98 -6.60 -58.87
N MET A 4 -49.90 -7.80 -59.46
CA MET A 4 -49.33 -8.98 -58.79
C MET A 4 -47.82 -8.87 -58.53
N ARG A 5 -47.05 -8.18 -59.40
CA ARG A 5 -45.63 -7.92 -59.16
C ARG A 5 -45.41 -6.91 -58.03
N GLN A 6 -46.31 -5.95 -57.86
CA GLN A 6 -46.22 -4.95 -56.81
C GLN A 6 -46.49 -5.55 -55.42
N HIS A 7 -47.47 -6.45 -55.30
CA HIS A 7 -47.70 -7.19 -54.06
C HIS A 7 -46.54 -8.13 -53.71
N ILE A 8 -45.99 -8.85 -54.69
CA ILE A 8 -44.81 -9.72 -54.47
C ILE A 8 -43.62 -8.89 -53.99
N PHE A 9 -43.36 -7.72 -54.59
CA PHE A 9 -42.28 -6.82 -54.18
C PHE A 9 -42.41 -6.37 -52.72
N TRP A 10 -43.60 -5.89 -52.32
CA TRP A 10 -43.85 -5.48 -50.92
C TRP A 10 -43.72 -6.65 -49.94
N MET A 11 -44.16 -7.86 -50.33
CA MET A 11 -44.04 -9.05 -49.50
C MET A 11 -42.56 -9.44 -49.29
N THR A 12 -41.73 -9.36 -50.34
CA THR A 12 -40.28 -9.58 -50.22
C THR A 12 -39.59 -8.51 -49.37
N VAL A 13 -40.00 -7.23 -49.45
CA VAL A 13 -39.42 -6.15 -48.62
C VAL A 13 -39.75 -6.36 -47.14
N VAL A 14 -40.97 -6.80 -46.82
CA VAL A 14 -41.38 -7.13 -45.45
C VAL A 14 -40.65 -8.35 -44.91
N LEU A 15 -40.50 -9.41 -45.71
CA LEU A 15 -39.75 -10.62 -45.34
C LEU A 15 -38.25 -10.34 -45.15
N LEU A 16 -37.65 -9.52 -46.01
CA LEU A 16 -36.25 -9.10 -45.87
C LEU A 16 -36.07 -8.21 -44.64
N GLY A 17 -37.02 -7.31 -44.38
CA GLY A 17 -37.06 -6.48 -43.17
C GLY A 17 -37.13 -7.31 -41.88
N MET A 18 -37.97 -8.35 -41.85
CA MET A 18 -38.07 -9.29 -40.71
C MET A 18 -36.79 -10.11 -40.49
N ALA A 19 -36.04 -10.45 -41.55
CA ALA A 19 -34.76 -11.15 -41.43
C ALA A 19 -33.68 -10.29 -40.76
N PHE A 20 -33.71 -8.96 -40.91
CA PHE A 20 -32.76 -8.05 -40.26
C PHE A 20 -33.00 -7.84 -38.76
N PHE A 21 -34.20 -8.13 -38.23
CA PHE A 21 -34.50 -8.00 -36.80
C PHE A 21 -34.08 -9.21 -35.95
N ASN A 22 -33.62 -10.32 -36.55
CA ASN A 22 -33.23 -11.54 -35.82
C ASN A 22 -31.76 -11.55 -35.37
N SER A 23 -30.98 -10.51 -35.65
CA SER A 23 -29.53 -10.45 -35.34
C SER A 23 -29.21 -10.00 -33.91
N SER A 24 -30.20 -9.65 -33.08
CA SER A 24 -29.98 -8.94 -31.81
C SER A 24 -30.06 -9.81 -30.55
N CYS A 25 -29.78 -11.11 -30.64
CA CYS A 25 -29.64 -11.97 -29.45
C CYS A 25 -28.23 -12.56 -29.40
N ARG A 26 -27.25 -11.72 -29.03
CA ARG A 26 -25.97 -12.24 -28.50
C ARG A 26 -26.29 -12.82 -27.13
N ARG A 27 -26.10 -14.13 -26.95
CA ARG A 27 -26.12 -14.73 -25.61
C ARG A 27 -24.96 -14.12 -24.83
N LEU A 28 -25.27 -13.33 -23.82
CA LEU A 28 -24.33 -12.95 -22.78
C LEU A 28 -23.96 -14.25 -22.06
N SER A 29 -22.69 -14.64 -22.15
CA SER A 29 -22.13 -15.78 -21.44
C SER A 29 -21.12 -15.25 -20.44
N PHE A 30 -21.06 -15.90 -19.29
CA PHE A 30 -20.07 -15.62 -18.28
C PHE A 30 -18.75 -16.30 -18.65
N ILE A 31 -17.65 -15.66 -18.25
CA ILE A 31 -16.35 -16.33 -18.19
C ILE A 31 -16.35 -17.22 -16.94
N ASP A 32 -16.25 -18.52 -17.16
CA ASP A 32 -16.23 -19.54 -16.09
C ASP A 32 -14.82 -20.14 -15.91
N ASP A 33 -13.80 -19.54 -16.53
CA ASP A 33 -12.41 -19.97 -16.42
C ASP A 33 -11.87 -19.66 -15.02
N ALA A 34 -11.27 -20.66 -14.37
CA ALA A 34 -10.68 -20.52 -13.04
C ALA A 34 -9.46 -19.60 -13.04
N ASP A 35 -8.78 -19.45 -14.19
CA ASP A 35 -7.63 -18.56 -14.34
C ASP A 35 -8.04 -17.11 -14.68
N ALA A 36 -9.34 -16.83 -14.79
CA ALA A 36 -9.82 -15.48 -15.07
C ALA A 36 -9.56 -14.55 -13.87
N GLN A 37 -8.77 -13.50 -14.10
CA GLN A 37 -8.40 -12.53 -13.08
C GLN A 37 -8.98 -11.14 -13.38
N LEU A 38 -9.39 -10.45 -12.32
CA LEU A 38 -9.69 -9.03 -12.36
C LEU A 38 -8.41 -8.24 -12.56
N LYS A 39 -8.53 -7.15 -13.34
CA LYS A 39 -7.49 -6.13 -13.42
C LYS A 39 -7.92 -4.92 -12.61
N PHE A 40 -7.07 -4.46 -11.71
CA PHE A 40 -7.32 -3.25 -10.91
C PHE A 40 -6.55 -2.06 -11.46
N SER A 41 -7.08 -0.84 -11.29
CA SER A 41 -6.33 0.39 -11.57
C SER A 41 -5.25 0.68 -10.52
N ALA A 42 -5.36 0.07 -9.34
CA ALA A 42 -4.44 0.20 -8.21
C ALA A 42 -4.42 -1.12 -7.44
N ASP A 43 -3.24 -1.50 -6.95
CA ASP A 43 -3.03 -2.60 -6.01
C ASP A 43 -3.14 -2.13 -4.55
N THR A 44 -2.84 -0.86 -4.28
CA THR A 44 -2.97 -0.19 -2.98
C THR A 44 -3.69 1.16 -3.13
N VAL A 45 -4.64 1.44 -2.24
CA VAL A 45 -5.32 2.74 -2.12
C VAL A 45 -4.83 3.45 -0.86
N LYS A 46 -4.08 4.54 -1.06
CA LYS A 46 -3.48 5.32 0.03
C LYS A 46 -4.27 6.60 0.35
N PHE A 47 -4.37 6.91 1.64
CA PHE A 47 -5.03 8.10 2.17
C PHE A 47 -4.00 9.00 2.87
N ASP A 48 -3.35 9.85 2.06
CA ASP A 48 -2.18 10.67 2.46
C ASP A 48 -2.53 11.94 3.25
N THR A 49 -3.66 11.95 3.98
CA THR A 49 -4.07 13.13 4.75
C THR A 49 -4.25 12.76 6.21
N VAL A 50 -3.42 13.39 7.05
CA VAL A 50 -3.62 13.38 8.50
C VAL A 50 -4.91 14.15 8.82
N PHE A 51 -5.86 13.48 9.43
CA PHE A 51 -7.07 14.12 9.94
C PHE A 51 -6.78 14.80 11.26
N THR A 52 -6.61 16.13 11.24
CA THR A 52 -6.54 16.94 12.47
C THR A 52 -7.92 17.34 13.00
N THR A 53 -8.98 16.95 12.28
CA THR A 53 -10.40 17.19 12.58
C THR A 53 -11.21 15.98 12.11
N VAL A 54 -12.40 15.73 12.69
CA VAL A 54 -13.37 14.74 12.16
C VAL A 54 -13.58 15.03 10.67
N GLY A 55 -13.03 14.15 9.84
CA GLY A 55 -12.99 14.31 8.40
C GLY A 55 -13.00 12.95 7.75
N SER A 56 -13.73 12.86 6.65
CA SER A 56 -13.76 11.68 5.79
C SER A 56 -12.93 11.98 4.54
N ALA A 57 -11.96 11.14 4.21
CA ALA A 57 -11.35 11.17 2.89
C ALA A 57 -11.92 10.02 2.06
N THR A 58 -12.26 10.33 0.80
CA THR A 58 -12.71 9.34 -0.17
C THR A 58 -11.70 9.23 -1.29
N ARG A 59 -11.33 7.99 -1.61
CA ARG A 59 -10.55 7.61 -2.78
C ARG A 59 -11.37 6.66 -3.64
N SER A 60 -10.95 6.51 -4.89
CA SER A 60 -11.60 5.55 -5.79
C SER A 60 -10.58 4.86 -6.67
N PHE A 61 -10.91 3.64 -7.05
CA PHE A 61 -10.18 2.87 -8.05
C PHE A 61 -11.19 2.11 -8.92
N LYS A 62 -10.70 1.51 -10.00
CA LYS A 62 -11.51 0.75 -10.95
C LYS A 62 -11.14 -0.71 -10.96
N ILE A 63 -12.15 -1.53 -11.21
CA ILE A 63 -12.01 -2.93 -11.56
C ILE A 63 -12.35 -3.05 -13.04
N TYR A 64 -11.50 -3.72 -13.81
CA TYR A 64 -11.66 -3.93 -15.24
C TYR A 64 -11.90 -5.41 -15.54
N ASN A 65 -12.94 -5.66 -16.34
CA ASN A 65 -13.07 -6.90 -17.07
C ASN A 65 -12.38 -6.75 -18.43
N THR A 66 -11.19 -7.33 -18.57
CA THR A 66 -10.42 -7.26 -19.83
C THR A 66 -10.82 -8.32 -20.86
N TYR A 67 -11.78 -9.19 -20.50
CA TYR A 67 -12.26 -10.27 -21.35
C TYR A 67 -13.41 -9.81 -22.25
N ASN A 68 -13.63 -10.55 -23.33
CA ASN A 68 -14.71 -10.32 -24.29
C ASN A 68 -16.05 -10.97 -23.90
N GLN A 69 -16.11 -11.56 -22.70
CA GLN A 69 -17.29 -12.15 -22.07
C GLN A 69 -17.60 -11.42 -20.76
N GLN A 70 -18.82 -11.58 -20.25
CA GLN A 70 -19.21 -10.97 -18.98
C GLN A 70 -18.48 -11.69 -17.83
N LEU A 71 -18.06 -10.94 -16.83
CA LEU A 71 -17.38 -11.50 -15.65
C LEU A 71 -18.25 -11.26 -14.43
N ARG A 72 -18.38 -12.29 -13.59
CA ARG A 72 -19.09 -12.20 -12.31
C ARG A 72 -18.11 -12.33 -11.17
N ILE A 73 -18.07 -11.30 -10.33
CA ILE A 73 -17.40 -11.32 -9.04
C ILE A 73 -18.39 -11.92 -8.05
N SER A 74 -18.06 -13.11 -7.53
CA SER A 74 -18.92 -13.78 -6.55
C SER A 74 -18.98 -13.01 -5.24
N GLU A 75 -17.88 -12.38 -4.83
CA GLU A 75 -17.81 -11.63 -3.58
C GLU A 75 -16.83 -10.46 -3.65
N ILE A 76 -17.23 -9.31 -3.12
CA ILE A 76 -16.38 -8.18 -2.78
C ILE A 76 -16.59 -7.91 -1.29
N SER A 77 -15.56 -8.04 -0.47
CA SER A 77 -15.69 -7.89 0.99
C SER A 77 -14.52 -7.12 1.58
N LEU A 78 -14.81 -6.26 2.55
CA LEU A 78 -13.78 -5.62 3.37
C LEU A 78 -13.29 -6.62 4.42
N ALA A 79 -11.98 -6.86 4.51
CA ALA A 79 -11.42 -7.92 5.35
C ALA A 79 -11.63 -7.63 6.86
N GLY A 80 -11.54 -6.37 7.27
CA GLY A 80 -11.88 -5.93 8.63
C GLY A 80 -13.37 -6.02 8.99
N GLY A 81 -14.26 -6.21 8.00
CA GLY A 81 -15.71 -6.28 8.19
C GLY A 81 -16.27 -5.08 8.97
N GLU A 82 -17.16 -5.34 9.92
CA GLU A 82 -17.78 -4.30 10.77
C GLU A 82 -16.79 -3.55 11.68
N GLY A 83 -15.59 -4.12 11.91
CA GLY A 83 -14.55 -3.50 12.73
C GLY A 83 -13.63 -2.57 11.94
N SER A 84 -13.80 -2.47 10.62
CA SER A 84 -12.96 -1.63 9.79
C SER A 84 -13.28 -0.15 9.96
N ILE A 85 -12.23 0.67 9.97
CA ILE A 85 -12.36 2.13 9.86
C ILE A 85 -12.61 2.59 8.42
N PHE A 86 -12.46 1.68 7.46
CA PHE A 86 -12.77 1.90 6.07
C PHE A 86 -14.23 1.54 5.80
N ARG A 87 -14.83 2.28 4.89
CA ARG A 87 -16.17 2.02 4.35
C ARG A 87 -16.05 1.96 2.85
N MET A 88 -16.77 1.07 2.20
CA MET A 88 -16.72 0.97 0.74
C MET A 88 -18.08 1.12 0.07
N ASN A 89 -18.01 1.50 -1.19
CA ASN A 89 -19.15 1.61 -2.08
C ASN A 89 -18.76 1.04 -3.46
N VAL A 90 -19.57 0.12 -3.95
CA VAL A 90 -19.38 -0.56 -5.23
C VAL A 90 -20.42 -0.03 -6.22
N ASP A 91 -19.95 0.67 -7.23
CA ASP A 91 -20.75 1.23 -8.33
C ASP A 91 -22.02 2.00 -7.88
N GLY A 92 -21.91 2.75 -6.79
CA GLY A 92 -22.99 3.56 -6.23
C GLY A 92 -23.70 2.93 -5.02
N PHE A 93 -23.46 1.66 -4.71
CA PHE A 93 -24.08 0.97 -3.57
C PHE A 93 -23.11 0.85 -2.39
N PRO A 94 -23.43 1.40 -1.20
CA PRO A 94 -22.60 1.28 -0.01
C PRO A 94 -22.80 -0.08 0.68
N GLY A 95 -21.75 -0.57 1.35
CA GLY A 95 -21.77 -1.82 2.12
C GLY A 95 -20.37 -2.38 2.34
N ASP A 96 -20.23 -3.39 3.20
CA ASP A 96 -18.95 -4.01 3.53
C ASP A 96 -18.79 -5.40 2.88
N VAL A 97 -19.88 -5.92 2.30
CA VAL A 97 -19.92 -7.16 1.54
C VAL A 97 -20.91 -7.01 0.39
N PHE A 98 -20.50 -7.43 -0.81
CA PHE A 98 -21.29 -7.45 -2.02
C PHE A 98 -21.16 -8.81 -2.69
N SER A 99 -22.25 -9.31 -3.26
CA SER A 99 -22.27 -10.59 -3.95
C SER A 99 -22.79 -10.44 -5.38
N ASP A 100 -22.36 -11.33 -6.26
CA ASP A 100 -22.84 -11.44 -7.64
C ASP A 100 -22.75 -10.14 -8.45
N ILE A 101 -21.65 -9.40 -8.30
CA ILE A 101 -21.40 -8.18 -9.07
C ILE A 101 -20.94 -8.55 -10.47
N GLU A 102 -21.67 -8.09 -11.49
CA GLU A 102 -21.39 -8.42 -12.88
C GLU A 102 -20.77 -7.23 -13.64
N ILE A 103 -19.65 -7.47 -14.32
CA ILE A 103 -18.96 -6.48 -15.16
C ILE A 103 -19.10 -6.92 -16.63
N PRO A 104 -19.71 -6.10 -17.51
CA PRO A 104 -19.79 -6.37 -18.93
C PRO A 104 -18.42 -6.58 -19.59
N ALA A 105 -18.42 -7.22 -20.76
CA ALA A 105 -17.21 -7.47 -21.53
C ALA A 105 -16.49 -6.15 -21.91
N ASN A 106 -15.18 -6.08 -21.65
CA ASN A 106 -14.34 -4.90 -21.88
C ASN A 106 -14.81 -3.63 -21.15
N ASP A 107 -15.43 -3.79 -19.99
CA ASP A 107 -15.97 -2.69 -19.19
C ASP A 107 -15.29 -2.60 -17.81
N SER A 108 -15.66 -1.58 -17.04
CA SER A 108 -15.13 -1.33 -15.70
C SER A 108 -16.20 -0.78 -14.76
N ILE A 109 -16.04 -1.05 -13.47
CA ILE A 109 -16.85 -0.45 -12.40
C ILE A 109 -15.96 0.35 -11.44
N TYR A 110 -16.56 1.29 -10.72
CA TYR A 110 -15.87 2.05 -9.67
C TYR A 110 -16.04 1.41 -8.30
N ILE A 111 -14.98 1.47 -7.52
CA ILE A 111 -14.99 1.24 -6.09
C ILE A 111 -14.59 2.55 -5.43
N PHE A 112 -15.43 3.05 -4.55
CA PHE A 112 -15.12 4.18 -3.68
C PHE A 112 -14.83 3.64 -2.29
N VAL A 113 -13.74 4.13 -1.69
CA VAL A 113 -13.34 3.77 -0.35
C VAL A 113 -13.23 5.06 0.45
N GLU A 114 -13.88 5.08 1.59
CA GLU A 114 -13.88 6.17 2.54
C GLU A 114 -13.20 5.71 3.82
N VAL A 115 -12.36 6.56 4.41
CA VAL A 115 -11.81 6.34 5.75
C VAL A 115 -12.29 7.47 6.66
N THR A 116 -12.60 7.13 7.90
CA THR A 116 -12.94 8.13 8.93
C THR A 116 -12.10 7.89 10.16
N VAL A 117 -11.33 8.91 10.54
CA VAL A 117 -10.52 8.90 11.74
C VAL A 117 -11.24 9.75 12.78
N ASP A 118 -11.62 9.12 13.89
CA ASP A 118 -12.18 9.80 15.05
C ASP A 118 -11.02 10.25 15.96
N PRO A 119 -10.75 11.57 16.09
CA PRO A 119 -9.68 12.06 16.93
C PRO A 119 -9.92 11.86 18.43
N ASP A 120 -11.18 11.60 18.83
CA ASP A 120 -11.58 11.37 20.23
C ASP A 120 -11.73 9.86 20.55
N GLY A 121 -11.45 9.00 19.58
CA GLY A 121 -11.51 7.55 19.71
C GLY A 121 -10.33 6.94 20.47
N GLU A 122 -10.30 5.61 20.53
CA GLU A 122 -9.11 4.89 21.01
C GLU A 122 -7.87 5.26 20.18
N PRO A 123 -6.66 5.27 20.78
CA PRO A 123 -5.45 5.65 20.07
C PRO A 123 -5.19 4.69 18.89
N LEU A 124 -5.34 5.20 17.67
CA LEU A 124 -5.03 4.46 16.45
C LEU A 124 -3.51 4.32 16.28
N PRO A 125 -3.01 3.25 15.65
CA PRO A 125 -1.63 3.21 15.15
C PRO A 125 -1.34 4.39 14.20
N PHE A 126 -0.06 4.70 13.97
CA PHE A 126 0.31 5.74 13.00
C PHE A 126 -0.11 5.39 11.57
N ILE A 127 -0.10 4.10 11.24
CA ILE A 127 -0.54 3.54 9.97
C ILE A 127 -1.65 2.54 10.25
N VAL A 128 -2.80 2.73 9.60
CA VAL A 128 -3.94 1.81 9.67
C VAL A 128 -4.12 1.15 8.31
N GLU A 129 -4.24 -0.18 8.35
CA GLU A 129 -4.30 -1.03 7.17
C GLU A 129 -5.56 -1.89 7.18
N ASP A 130 -6.08 -2.17 5.98
CA ASP A 130 -7.10 -3.19 5.73
C ASP A 130 -6.96 -3.65 4.26
N SER A 131 -7.82 -4.56 3.81
CA SER A 131 -7.85 -4.98 2.42
C SER A 131 -9.27 -5.23 1.94
N ILE A 132 -9.49 -5.01 0.65
CA ILE A 132 -10.72 -5.42 -0.03
C ILE A 132 -10.41 -6.73 -0.76
N ARG A 133 -11.11 -7.79 -0.38
CA ARG A 133 -11.03 -9.12 -0.97
C ARG A 133 -12.04 -9.24 -2.10
N PHE A 134 -11.59 -9.76 -3.23
CA PHE A 134 -12.37 -10.03 -4.44
C PHE A 134 -12.31 -11.52 -4.73
N VAL A 135 -13.47 -12.15 -4.93
CA VAL A 135 -13.57 -13.56 -5.32
C VAL A 135 -14.22 -13.65 -6.69
N THR A 136 -13.55 -14.29 -7.65
CA THR A 136 -14.03 -14.53 -9.02
C THR A 136 -13.64 -15.93 -9.44
N ASN A 137 -14.59 -16.81 -9.78
CA ASN A 137 -14.30 -18.19 -10.22
C ASN A 137 -13.36 -19.00 -9.28
N ASN A 138 -13.49 -18.79 -7.96
CA ASN A 138 -12.61 -19.32 -6.90
C ASN A 138 -11.18 -18.74 -6.88
N ASN A 139 -10.89 -17.72 -7.69
CA ASN A 139 -9.68 -16.92 -7.62
C ASN A 139 -9.89 -15.76 -6.63
N GLU A 140 -8.94 -15.58 -5.72
CA GLU A 140 -8.95 -14.51 -4.73
C GLU A 140 -7.89 -13.46 -5.05
N GLN A 141 -8.30 -12.20 -5.06
CA GLN A 141 -7.41 -11.07 -5.24
C GLN A 141 -7.70 -10.02 -4.17
N PHE A 142 -6.68 -9.25 -3.81
CA PHE A 142 -6.77 -8.24 -2.76
C PHE A 142 -6.30 -6.90 -3.27
N VAL A 143 -7.01 -5.84 -2.87
CA VAL A 143 -6.53 -4.45 -2.98
C VAL A 143 -6.30 -3.95 -1.56
N GLN A 144 -5.08 -3.47 -1.29
CA GLN A 144 -4.68 -3.01 0.04
C GLN A 144 -5.21 -1.59 0.28
N LEU A 145 -5.58 -1.31 1.53
CA LEU A 145 -6.02 0.01 2.00
C LEU A 145 -5.06 0.49 3.07
N VAL A 146 -4.57 1.72 2.95
CA VAL A 146 -3.59 2.29 3.89
C VAL A 146 -3.95 3.73 4.20
N ALA A 147 -4.04 4.07 5.48
CA ALA A 147 -4.32 5.42 5.94
C ALA A 147 -3.42 5.83 7.11
N TRP A 148 -3.18 7.14 7.25
CA TRP A 148 -2.46 7.70 8.40
C TRP A 148 -3.43 7.93 9.56
N GLY A 149 -3.17 7.26 10.70
CA GLY A 149 -4.05 7.30 11.88
C GLY A 149 -3.75 8.44 12.84
N GLN A 150 -2.56 9.03 12.79
CA GLN A 150 -2.12 10.10 13.69
C GLN A 150 -1.30 11.18 12.96
N ASN A 151 -1.14 12.33 13.59
CA ASN A 151 -0.27 13.39 13.06
C ASN A 151 1.21 13.09 13.29
N ALA A 152 1.97 13.03 12.20
CA ALA A 152 3.38 12.71 12.17
C ALA A 152 4.00 13.19 10.84
N HIS A 153 5.33 13.20 10.78
CA HIS A 153 6.09 13.31 9.52
C HIS A 153 6.16 11.93 8.88
N PHE A 154 5.50 11.72 7.75
CA PHE A 154 5.44 10.43 7.06
C PHE A 154 6.44 10.34 5.90
N PHE A 155 7.17 9.23 5.87
CA PHE A 155 8.07 8.86 4.77
C PHE A 155 7.66 7.51 4.21
N ASP A 156 7.52 7.47 2.89
CA ASP A 156 7.08 6.29 2.14
C ASP A 156 8.08 6.03 1.01
N GLY A 157 9.10 5.22 1.29
CA GLY A 157 10.13 4.91 0.28
C GLY A 157 10.98 6.12 -0.07
N ALA A 158 11.43 6.87 0.94
CA ALA A 158 12.05 8.16 0.77
C ALA A 158 13.58 8.11 0.68
N ILE A 159 14.14 9.03 -0.10
CA ILE A 159 15.57 9.32 -0.13
C ILE A 159 15.77 10.72 0.43
N LEU A 160 16.52 10.84 1.52
CA LEU A 160 16.79 12.11 2.20
C LEU A 160 18.14 12.69 1.77
N CYS A 161 18.20 14.01 1.77
CA CYS A 161 19.46 14.73 1.67
C CYS A 161 19.46 16.01 2.51
N ASP A 162 20.39 16.09 3.46
CA ASP A 162 20.65 17.26 4.31
C ASP A 162 19.42 17.72 5.09
N GLU A 163 18.86 16.79 5.87
CA GLU A 163 17.71 17.04 6.74
C GLU A 163 18.09 17.13 8.22
N VAL A 164 17.28 17.87 8.97
CA VAL A 164 17.33 17.94 10.43
C VAL A 164 15.94 17.62 10.97
N TRP A 165 15.85 16.59 11.78
CA TRP A 165 14.65 16.15 12.46
C TRP A 165 14.62 16.70 13.87
N GLU A 166 13.56 17.44 14.18
CA GLU A 166 13.33 18.12 15.45
C GLU A 166 12.24 17.37 16.22
N ASN A 167 12.21 17.49 17.55
CA ASN A 167 11.19 16.84 18.38
C ASN A 167 9.86 17.63 18.39
N ASP A 168 9.30 17.89 17.21
CA ASP A 168 8.01 18.57 17.04
C ASP A 168 6.85 17.57 16.88
N LEU A 169 7.04 16.56 16.03
CA LEU A 169 6.12 15.45 15.78
C LEU A 169 6.90 14.14 15.63
N PRO A 170 6.24 12.98 15.83
CA PRO A 170 6.82 11.69 15.45
C PRO A 170 7.19 11.61 13.98
N TYR A 171 8.19 10.80 13.67
CA TYR A 171 8.60 10.43 12.32
C TYR A 171 8.14 9.00 12.05
N VAL A 172 7.45 8.75 10.94
CA VAL A 172 6.88 7.43 10.62
C VAL A 172 7.35 6.99 9.24
N ILE A 173 7.91 5.79 9.17
CA ILE A 173 8.55 5.23 7.97
C ILE A 173 7.74 3.99 7.55
N TYR A 174 6.89 4.13 6.53
CA TYR A 174 6.01 3.05 6.03
C TYR A 174 6.75 2.07 5.11
N ASN A 175 7.71 2.59 4.33
CA ASN A 175 8.62 1.84 3.49
C ASN A 175 10.05 2.31 3.80
N SER A 176 11.06 1.54 3.41
CA SER A 176 12.45 1.87 3.75
C SER A 176 12.87 3.30 3.40
N LEU A 177 13.75 3.86 4.22
CA LEU A 177 14.29 5.20 4.08
C LEU A 177 15.78 5.11 3.79
N LEU A 178 16.30 5.99 2.92
CA LEU A 178 17.72 6.08 2.59
C LEU A 178 18.24 7.50 2.81
N VAL A 179 19.30 7.66 3.60
CA VAL A 179 20.13 8.87 3.59
C VAL A 179 21.18 8.73 2.49
N ASP A 180 21.09 9.53 1.44
CA ASP A 180 21.92 9.37 0.23
C ASP A 180 23.40 9.67 0.47
N THR A 181 24.25 9.19 -0.43
CA THR A 181 25.67 9.50 -0.48
C THR A 181 25.92 11.00 -0.44
N LEU A 182 26.97 11.41 0.26
CA LEU A 182 27.37 12.82 0.43
C LEU A 182 26.37 13.71 1.17
N CYS A 183 25.21 13.18 1.56
CA CYS A 183 24.23 13.88 2.37
C CYS A 183 24.34 13.53 3.85
N SER A 184 23.65 14.31 4.68
CA SER A 184 23.54 14.06 6.11
C SER A 184 22.09 14.04 6.60
N LEU A 185 21.85 13.29 7.67
CA LEU A 185 20.64 13.40 8.48
C LEU A 185 21.05 13.62 9.94
N THR A 186 20.47 14.66 10.55
CA THR A 186 20.60 14.93 11.98
C THR A 186 19.27 14.72 12.67
N ILE A 187 19.24 13.87 13.69
CA ILE A 187 18.07 13.58 14.51
C ILE A 187 18.34 14.11 15.92
N ARG A 188 17.60 15.14 16.31
CA ARG A 188 17.76 15.79 17.62
C ARG A 188 17.22 14.93 18.75
N GLU A 189 17.67 15.23 19.96
CA GLU A 189 17.20 14.60 21.18
C GLU A 189 15.66 14.55 21.29
N GLY A 190 15.16 13.50 21.94
CA GLY A 190 13.73 13.31 22.18
C GLY A 190 12.88 12.92 20.97
N CYS A 191 13.44 12.90 19.75
CA CYS A 191 12.72 12.44 18.56
C CYS A 191 12.22 11.00 18.72
N ARG A 192 11.01 10.76 18.21
CA ARG A 192 10.35 9.44 18.17
C ARG A 192 10.19 9.01 16.73
N ILE A 193 10.79 7.89 16.38
CA ILE A 193 10.83 7.33 15.04
C ILE A 193 10.12 5.97 15.07
N TYR A 194 9.09 5.83 14.24
CA TYR A 194 8.28 4.64 14.12
C TYR A 194 8.51 3.98 12.76
N MET A 195 8.79 2.69 12.79
CA MET A 195 9.18 1.90 11.63
C MET A 195 8.09 0.88 11.35
N HIS A 196 7.55 0.90 10.13
CA HIS A 196 6.56 -0.07 9.69
C HIS A 196 7.18 -1.45 9.43
N GLY A 197 6.32 -2.47 9.44
CA GLY A 197 6.63 -3.86 9.11
C GLY A 197 7.57 -4.01 7.91
N GLY A 198 8.76 -4.61 8.11
CA GLY A 198 9.72 -4.89 7.05
C GLY A 198 10.47 -3.67 6.49
N SER A 199 10.25 -2.48 7.03
CA SER A 199 11.02 -1.29 6.67
C SER A 199 12.46 -1.37 7.20
N SER A 200 13.39 -0.74 6.49
CA SER A 200 14.79 -0.59 6.87
C SER A 200 15.22 0.87 6.84
N PHE A 201 16.14 1.24 7.74
CA PHE A 201 16.74 2.56 7.76
C PHE A 201 18.15 2.49 7.18
N PHE A 202 18.32 2.90 5.93
CA PHE A 202 19.59 2.84 5.21
C PHE A 202 20.35 4.16 5.27
N VAL A 203 21.66 4.10 5.44
CA VAL A 203 22.53 5.28 5.46
C VAL A 203 23.73 5.04 4.55
N LEU A 204 23.75 5.69 3.37
CA LEU A 204 24.93 5.81 2.52
C LEU A 204 25.73 7.08 2.83
N GLY A 205 25.05 8.13 3.32
CA GLY A 205 25.65 9.39 3.76
C GLY A 205 26.16 9.34 5.20
N THR A 206 25.81 10.37 5.99
CA THR A 206 26.18 10.48 7.41
C THR A 206 24.93 10.58 8.28
N LEU A 207 24.95 9.90 9.44
CA LEU A 207 23.85 9.92 10.41
C LEU A 207 24.36 10.50 11.73
N PHE A 208 23.70 11.56 12.20
CA PHE A 208 23.92 12.15 13.51
C PHE A 208 22.67 11.94 14.36
N ILE A 209 22.75 11.12 15.40
CA ILE A 209 21.73 11.01 16.44
C ILE A 209 22.25 11.73 17.68
N GLU A 210 21.65 12.85 18.01
CA GLU A 210 22.06 13.79 19.05
C GLU A 210 21.19 13.67 20.31
N GLY A 211 20.96 12.46 20.80
CA GLY A 211 20.22 12.25 22.05
C GLY A 211 20.97 12.72 23.29
N GLU A 212 20.24 12.87 24.40
CA GLU A 212 20.76 13.14 25.74
C GLU A 212 20.31 12.09 26.76
N SER A 213 20.95 12.03 27.93
CA SER A 213 20.70 10.99 28.95
C SER A 213 19.26 10.97 29.49
N ASP A 214 18.59 12.11 29.47
CA ASP A 214 17.19 12.33 29.86
C ASP A 214 16.26 12.56 28.68
N SER A 215 16.80 12.60 27.44
CA SER A 215 16.07 12.86 26.20
C SER A 215 16.57 11.96 25.07
N LEU A 216 16.24 10.67 25.18
CA LEU A 216 16.64 9.64 24.21
C LEU A 216 15.97 9.86 22.85
N VAL A 217 16.70 9.58 21.78
CA VAL A 217 16.09 9.35 20.45
C VAL A 217 15.61 7.91 20.39
N ARG A 218 14.34 7.68 20.08
CA ARG A 218 13.74 6.34 20.09
C ARG A 218 13.36 5.88 18.69
N PHE A 219 13.71 4.64 18.37
CA PHE A 219 13.26 3.90 17.20
C PHE A 219 12.46 2.68 17.67
N GLU A 220 11.22 2.53 17.21
CA GLU A 220 10.38 1.36 17.50
C GLU A 220 9.37 1.06 16.38
N GLY A 221 8.60 -0.03 16.51
CA GLY A 221 7.55 -0.37 15.55
C GLY A 221 6.37 0.63 15.60
N ASP A 222 5.71 0.87 14.47
CA ASP A 222 4.55 1.77 14.36
C ASP A 222 3.24 1.22 14.97
N ARG A 223 3.24 -0.06 15.37
CA ARG A 223 2.18 -0.73 16.12
C ARG A 223 2.33 -0.47 17.62
N LEU A 224 1.39 0.29 18.17
CA LEU A 224 1.43 0.80 19.54
C LEU A 224 0.62 -0.04 20.53
N GLU A 225 -0.04 -1.11 20.07
CA GLU A 225 -0.81 -1.99 20.94
C GLU A 225 0.12 -2.79 21.86
N GLY A 226 -0.19 -2.89 23.15
CA GLY A 226 0.71 -3.49 24.13
C GLY A 226 1.11 -4.96 23.89
N PHE A 227 0.40 -5.68 23.00
CA PHE A 227 0.83 -6.99 22.53
C PHE A 227 2.19 -6.94 21.78
N PHE A 228 2.49 -5.81 21.13
CA PHE A 228 3.70 -5.61 20.33
C PHE A 228 4.87 -5.02 21.12
N ASP A 229 4.70 -4.66 22.39
CA ASP A 229 5.74 -3.95 23.17
C ASP A 229 7.08 -4.71 23.19
N ASP A 230 7.03 -6.04 23.29
CA ASP A 230 8.20 -6.91 23.45
C ASP A 230 8.38 -7.92 22.28
N ILE A 231 7.77 -7.66 21.13
CA ILE A 231 7.90 -8.54 19.96
C ILE A 231 9.10 -8.10 19.11
N PRO A 232 10.16 -8.92 18.98
CA PRO A 232 11.28 -8.60 18.10
C PRO A 232 10.91 -8.75 16.62
N GLY A 233 11.66 -8.08 15.75
CA GLY A 233 11.52 -8.22 14.29
C GLY A 233 10.30 -7.51 13.68
N GLN A 234 9.83 -6.44 14.32
CA GLN A 234 8.78 -5.58 13.77
C GLN A 234 9.26 -4.73 12.59
N TRP A 235 10.57 -4.51 12.50
CA TRP A 235 11.24 -3.84 11.39
C TRP A 235 12.67 -4.36 11.29
N GLU A 236 13.39 -4.05 10.22
CA GLU A 236 14.70 -4.67 9.99
C GLU A 236 15.78 -4.12 10.92
N GLY A 237 16.03 -2.82 10.88
CA GLY A 237 17.08 -2.18 11.67
C GLY A 237 17.72 -0.98 10.96
N ILE A 238 18.75 -0.42 11.57
CA ILE A 238 19.54 0.68 10.99
C ILE A 238 20.77 0.11 10.31
N SER A 239 20.86 0.25 8.99
CA SER A 239 22.00 -0.19 8.19
C SER A 239 22.89 0.98 7.80
N LEU A 240 24.07 1.07 8.42
CA LEU A 240 25.15 1.94 7.97
C LEU A 240 25.85 1.23 6.81
N LEU A 241 25.57 1.66 5.58
CA LEU A 241 25.95 0.93 4.39
C LEU A 241 27.45 1.08 4.09
N ARG A 242 28.00 0.14 3.32
CA ARG A 242 29.44 0.15 3.01
C ARG A 242 29.87 1.47 2.37
N GLY A 243 30.99 2.01 2.86
CA GLY A 243 31.53 3.31 2.42
C GLY A 243 30.91 4.52 3.13
N SER A 244 29.84 4.36 3.91
CA SER A 244 29.35 5.42 4.79
C SER A 244 30.35 5.64 5.94
N SER A 245 30.46 6.88 6.42
CA SER A 245 31.41 7.22 7.49
C SER A 245 31.00 8.49 8.24
N GLY A 246 31.62 8.74 9.40
CA GLY A 246 31.39 9.96 10.18
C GLY A 246 30.15 9.93 11.06
N HIS A 247 29.46 8.79 11.17
CA HIS A 247 28.25 8.66 12.00
C HIS A 247 28.56 8.97 13.47
N GLN A 248 27.62 9.64 14.14
CA GLN A 248 27.65 9.84 15.59
C GLN A 248 26.29 9.45 16.14
N ILE A 249 26.24 8.41 16.97
CA ILE A 249 25.00 7.93 17.57
C ILE A 249 25.13 8.04 19.08
N ARG A 250 24.36 8.96 19.67
CA ARG A 250 24.38 9.24 21.11
C ARG A 250 22.98 9.07 21.68
N TYR A 251 22.89 8.36 22.79
CA TYR A 251 21.65 8.17 23.56
C TYR A 251 20.44 7.79 22.68
N ALA A 252 20.65 6.81 21.81
CA ALA A 252 19.62 6.21 20.98
C ALA A 252 19.10 4.92 21.62
N GLU A 253 17.79 4.75 21.63
CA GLU A 253 17.12 3.52 22.02
C GLU A 253 16.50 2.91 20.76
N ILE A 254 16.91 1.69 20.42
CA ILE A 254 16.43 0.96 19.23
C ILE A 254 15.72 -0.29 19.73
N LYS A 255 14.40 -0.33 19.55
CA LYS A 255 13.53 -1.40 20.05
C LYS A 255 12.95 -2.22 18.91
N ASN A 256 12.75 -3.51 19.19
CA ASN A 256 11.91 -4.41 18.40
C ASN A 256 12.33 -4.60 16.93
N ALA A 257 13.57 -4.22 16.58
CA ALA A 257 14.17 -4.46 15.27
C ALA A 257 14.66 -5.92 15.15
N ASN A 258 14.89 -6.41 13.92
CA ASN A 258 15.64 -7.65 13.69
C ASN A 258 17.10 -7.49 14.12
N TYR A 259 17.68 -6.31 13.93
CA TYR A 259 18.99 -5.91 14.43
C TYR A 259 18.99 -4.42 14.80
N GLY A 260 19.79 -4.01 15.79
CA GLY A 260 19.86 -2.61 16.21
C GLY A 260 20.53 -1.74 15.15
N ILE A 261 21.87 -1.84 15.05
CA ILE A 261 22.66 -1.22 14.00
C ILE A 261 23.48 -2.30 13.29
N LEU A 262 23.43 -2.34 11.97
CA LEU A 262 24.32 -3.11 11.11
C LEU A 262 25.38 -2.15 10.53
N ALA A 263 26.62 -2.26 11.00
CA ALA A 263 27.72 -1.39 10.55
C ALA A 263 28.51 -2.03 9.40
N GLY A 264 28.35 -1.48 8.19
CA GLY A 264 29.09 -1.88 7.01
C GLY A 264 30.54 -1.40 6.99
N LEU A 265 31.38 -2.12 6.26
CA LEU A 265 32.80 -1.78 6.08
C LEU A 265 33.01 -0.45 5.34
N GLN A 266 34.04 0.30 5.74
CA GLN A 266 34.43 1.55 5.06
C GLN A 266 34.92 1.30 3.62
N SER A 267 35.55 0.15 3.36
CA SER A 267 36.07 -0.19 2.04
C SER A 267 34.96 -0.63 1.09
N THR A 268 34.87 0.03 -0.07
CA THR A 268 33.98 -0.34 -1.18
C THR A 268 34.68 -1.21 -2.25
N ASN A 269 35.92 -1.63 -2.01
CA ASN A 269 36.71 -2.40 -2.98
C ASN A 269 36.12 -3.82 -3.19
N PRO A 270 35.60 -4.18 -4.38
CA PRO A 270 34.94 -5.46 -4.59
C PRO A 270 35.86 -6.70 -4.46
N ASP A 271 37.19 -6.52 -4.34
CA ASP A 271 38.14 -7.63 -4.15
C ASP A 271 38.03 -8.24 -2.73
N PRO A 272 37.56 -9.51 -2.61
CA PRO A 272 37.48 -10.23 -1.33
C PRO A 272 38.82 -10.27 -0.57
N GLY A 273 39.95 -10.28 -1.28
CA GLY A 273 41.29 -10.33 -0.69
C GLY A 273 41.69 -9.04 0.04
N SER A 274 41.07 -7.90 -0.31
CA SER A 274 41.31 -6.62 0.35
C SER A 274 40.69 -6.53 1.74
N TYR A 275 39.75 -7.43 2.05
CA TYR A 275 39.05 -7.48 3.33
C TYR A 275 39.67 -8.45 4.34
N LEU A 276 40.74 -9.19 4.00
CA LEU A 276 41.33 -10.18 4.92
C LEU A 276 41.91 -9.55 6.21
N GLY A 277 42.24 -8.25 6.20
CA GLY A 277 42.61 -7.48 7.39
C GLY A 277 41.41 -6.96 8.20
N ASP A 278 40.26 -6.76 7.54
CA ASP A 278 39.00 -6.29 8.15
C ASP A 278 38.07 -7.46 8.54
N ALA A 279 38.33 -8.67 8.01
CA ALA A 279 37.53 -9.88 8.16
C ALA A 279 37.44 -10.43 9.60
N THR A 280 38.14 -9.81 10.56
CA THR A 280 37.91 -10.06 11.99
C THR A 280 36.70 -9.28 12.54
N ALA A 281 36.07 -8.40 11.76
CA ALA A 281 34.83 -7.72 12.09
C ALA A 281 33.79 -8.00 10.98
N PRO A 282 33.00 -9.08 11.06
CA PRO A 282 31.74 -9.13 10.30
C PRO A 282 30.92 -7.88 10.62
N ASP A 283 30.04 -7.46 9.71
CA ASP A 283 29.16 -6.31 9.92
C ASP A 283 28.63 -6.34 11.36
N LEU A 284 29.04 -5.35 12.16
CA LEU A 284 28.85 -5.40 13.61
C LEU A 284 27.37 -5.11 13.85
N VAL A 285 26.66 -6.11 14.40
CA VAL A 285 25.34 -5.90 14.96
C VAL A 285 25.53 -5.30 16.36
N ILE A 286 25.25 -4.01 16.50
CA ILE A 286 25.28 -3.26 17.78
C ILE A 286 23.86 -3.19 18.33
#